data_AF-A0A2R7T8X0-F1
#
_entry.id   AF-A0A2R7T8X0-F1
#
_cell.length_a   1.000
_cell.length_b   1.000
_cell.length_c   1.000
_cell.angle_alpha   90.00
_cell.angle_beta   90.00
_cell.angle_gamma   90.00
#
_symmetry.space_group_name_H-M   'P 1'
#
loop_
_entity.id
_entity.type
_entity.pdbx_description
1 polymer ?
#
loop_
_entity_poly.entity_id
_entity_poly.type
_entity_poly.pdbx_seq_one_letter_code
_entity_poly.pdbx_strand_id
1 'polypeptide(L)'
;MVRLSDATHGFVAIDDLEKVMAKRGGDPKFVDIAQTLKLSYKKQSAQKVLTDVSKDNALTRINFFGLKLINNTSGVDEILGSRMLMIATRTMPTSSTLPRDRWLDREQRATLRDALHTWAFCHVDDIARAYVQTSPNKSVRAEEIFAPLRVVASLSDSEQWRTDVERALGKGRSADVSSADVMKEAILGILIRSITGAKRLRTVLTVTEVKMHMQLLEGGRFGKSSTTEIADIESPVWIGRQFRQVFGRDDAERPRFRMYGHFVRAWAIHPTLLDQAVAQGSVPREELIETDDPQEFCQVCATCDYGALCEIRSSKEPREAPLELRKAGRKAVGNRAGPDAGLH
;
A
#
# COMPACT_ATOMS: atom_id res chain seq x y z
N MET A 1 -13.27 11.72 -19.23
CA MET A 1 -12.21 12.18 -18.31
C MET A 1 -11.78 13.62 -18.58
N VAL A 2 -11.31 13.98 -19.78
CA VAL A 2 -10.84 15.34 -20.08
C VAL A 2 -11.88 16.44 -19.77
N ARG A 3 -13.16 16.25 -20.14
CA ARG A 3 -14.25 17.16 -19.77
C ARG A 3 -14.43 17.31 -18.26
N LEU A 4 -14.32 16.20 -17.51
CA LEU A 4 -14.42 16.20 -16.06
C LEU A 4 -13.24 16.97 -15.44
N SER A 5 -12.02 16.74 -15.95
CA SER A 5 -10.83 17.45 -15.48
C SER A 5 -10.88 18.95 -15.77
N ASP A 6 -11.44 19.36 -16.92
CA ASP A 6 -11.67 20.76 -17.21
C ASP A 6 -12.72 21.38 -16.27
N ALA A 7 -13.87 20.70 -16.11
CA ALA A 7 -14.97 21.14 -15.23
C ALA A 7 -14.56 21.22 -13.74
N THR A 8 -13.65 20.36 -13.28
CA THR A 8 -13.15 20.37 -11.89
C THR A 8 -11.84 21.13 -11.73
N HIS A 9 -11.39 21.87 -12.75
CA HIS A 9 -10.11 22.60 -12.74
C HIS A 9 -8.91 21.72 -12.35
N GLY A 10 -8.93 20.46 -12.77
CA GLY A 10 -7.91 19.45 -12.52
C GLY A 10 -8.11 18.66 -11.25
N PHE A 11 -9.02 19.04 -10.36
CA PHE A 11 -9.25 18.31 -9.10
C PHE A 11 -10.06 17.04 -9.36
N VAL A 12 -9.39 16.03 -9.92
CA VAL A 12 -9.91 14.70 -10.17
C VAL A 12 -9.05 13.72 -9.37
N ALA A 13 -9.72 12.96 -8.51
CA ALA A 13 -9.15 11.81 -7.83
C ALA A 13 -9.60 10.55 -8.57
N ILE A 14 -8.66 9.69 -8.95
CA ILE A 14 -8.96 8.37 -9.49
C ILE A 14 -8.62 7.34 -8.42
N ASP A 15 -9.61 6.53 -8.06
CA ASP A 15 -9.43 5.42 -7.13
C ASP A 15 -9.30 4.11 -7.90
N ASP A 16 -8.32 3.29 -7.53
CA ASP A 16 -8.11 1.92 -7.99
C ASP A 16 -7.86 1.78 -9.51
N LEU A 17 -6.67 2.21 -9.95
CA LEU A 17 -6.26 2.09 -11.36
C LEU A 17 -6.12 0.63 -11.82
N GLU A 18 -5.97 -0.32 -10.91
CA GLU A 18 -5.83 -1.76 -11.18
C GLU A 18 -7.09 -2.34 -11.84
N LYS A 19 -8.28 -1.97 -11.38
CA LYS A 19 -9.55 -2.45 -11.96
C LYS A 19 -9.78 -1.94 -13.39
N VAL A 20 -9.18 -0.80 -13.73
CA VAL A 20 -9.17 -0.28 -15.10
C VAL A 20 -8.23 -1.13 -15.99
N MET A 21 -7.17 -1.72 -15.40
CA MET A 21 -6.17 -2.57 -16.05
C MET A 21 -6.56 -4.06 -16.16
N ALA A 22 -7.34 -4.59 -15.23
CA ALA A 22 -7.72 -6.01 -15.19
C ALA A 22 -8.50 -6.48 -16.44
N LYS A 23 -9.04 -5.54 -17.22
CA LYS A 23 -9.54 -5.80 -18.58
C LYS A 23 -8.36 -5.90 -19.55
N ARG A 24 -7.69 -7.06 -19.55
CA ARG A 24 -6.63 -7.42 -20.51
C ARG A 24 -7.06 -7.08 -21.95
N GLY A 25 -6.29 -6.23 -22.61
CA GLY A 25 -6.29 -6.07 -24.06
C GLY A 25 -6.55 -4.65 -24.55
N GLY A 26 -5.48 -3.88 -24.80
CA GLY A 26 -5.45 -2.79 -25.78
C GLY A 26 -6.54 -1.72 -25.73
N ASP A 27 -7.24 -1.53 -24.60
CA ASP A 27 -8.40 -0.63 -24.52
C ASP A 27 -7.94 0.80 -24.88
N PRO A 28 -8.48 1.42 -25.97
CA PRO A 28 -8.16 2.78 -26.36
C PRO A 28 -8.31 3.79 -25.23
N LYS A 29 -9.20 3.50 -24.26
CA LYS A 29 -9.40 4.31 -23.06
C LYS A 29 -8.15 4.39 -22.19
N PHE A 30 -7.33 3.34 -22.11
CA PHE A 30 -6.09 3.34 -21.33
C PHE A 30 -4.99 4.17 -21.99
N VAL A 31 -4.81 4.02 -23.31
CA VAL A 31 -3.87 4.87 -24.08
C VAL A 31 -4.23 6.34 -23.89
N ASP A 32 -5.53 6.64 -23.90
CA ASP A 32 -6.06 7.96 -23.61
C ASP A 32 -5.77 8.44 -22.17
N ILE A 33 -5.94 7.59 -21.15
CA ILE A 33 -5.63 7.90 -19.76
C ILE A 33 -4.13 8.19 -19.60
N ALA A 34 -3.26 7.32 -20.13
CA ALA A 34 -1.81 7.46 -20.05
C ALA A 34 -1.30 8.70 -20.79
N GLN A 35 -1.84 9.00 -21.97
CA GLN A 35 -1.52 10.22 -22.71
C GLN A 35 -2.03 11.48 -21.99
N THR A 36 -3.22 11.41 -21.39
CA THR A 36 -3.77 12.49 -20.58
C THR A 36 -2.84 12.79 -19.40
N LEU A 37 -2.40 11.78 -18.65
CA LEU A 37 -1.45 11.91 -17.55
C LEU A 37 -0.11 12.55 -17.97
N LYS A 38 0.38 12.21 -19.18
CA LYS A 38 1.62 12.78 -19.73
C LYS A 38 1.48 14.27 -20.10
N LEU A 39 0.38 14.66 -20.74
CA LEU A 39 0.18 16.01 -21.28
C LEU A 39 -0.23 17.04 -20.22
N SER A 40 -0.82 16.59 -19.12
CA SER A 40 -1.61 17.42 -18.22
C SER A 40 -0.86 18.26 -17.19
N TYR A 41 0.47 18.35 -17.33
CA TYR A 41 1.33 19.13 -16.45
C TYR A 41 1.16 20.65 -16.62
N LYS A 42 0.98 21.14 -17.85
CA LYS A 42 0.72 22.55 -18.15
C LYS A 42 -0.59 22.67 -18.94
N LYS A 43 -1.51 23.54 -18.48
CA LYS A 43 -2.80 23.78 -19.17
C LYS A 43 -2.61 24.16 -20.65
N GLN A 44 -1.54 24.89 -20.97
CA GLN A 44 -1.21 25.28 -22.34
C GLN A 44 -0.80 24.10 -23.24
N SER A 45 -0.15 23.06 -22.70
CA SER A 45 0.25 21.86 -23.46
C SER A 45 -0.78 20.74 -23.44
N ALA A 46 -1.79 20.84 -22.56
CA ALA A 46 -2.83 19.84 -22.35
C ALA A 46 -4.08 20.19 -23.15
N GLN A 47 -4.00 20.07 -24.47
CA GLN A 47 -5.11 20.37 -25.38
C GLN A 47 -5.62 19.08 -26.01
N LYS A 48 -6.94 18.87 -25.95
CA LYS A 48 -7.59 17.76 -26.66
C LYS A 48 -8.78 18.27 -27.44
N VAL A 49 -8.87 17.84 -28.71
CA VAL A 49 -10.04 18.07 -29.54
C VAL A 49 -11.07 16.99 -29.21
N LEU A 50 -12.28 17.41 -28.88
CA LEU A 50 -13.39 16.54 -28.51
C LEU A 50 -14.59 16.89 -29.37
N THR A 51 -15.25 15.86 -29.89
CA THR A 51 -16.50 16.01 -30.61
C THR A 51 -17.63 16.24 -29.60
N ASP A 52 -18.33 17.36 -29.72
CA ASP A 52 -19.49 17.67 -28.89
C ASP A 52 -20.77 17.11 -29.53
N VAL A 53 -21.16 15.92 -29.07
CA VAL A 53 -22.37 15.23 -29.52
C VAL A 53 -23.64 16.03 -29.19
N SER A 54 -23.59 16.97 -28.24
CA SER A 54 -24.72 17.84 -27.89
C SER A 54 -24.87 19.08 -28.77
N LYS A 55 -23.89 19.37 -29.63
CA LYS A 55 -23.86 20.52 -30.53
C LYS A 55 -23.49 20.08 -31.95
N ASP A 56 -24.33 19.27 -32.58
CA ASP A 56 -24.19 18.83 -33.98
C ASP A 56 -22.81 18.27 -34.35
N ASN A 57 -22.21 17.50 -33.45
CA ASN A 57 -20.86 16.93 -33.63
C ASN A 57 -19.76 17.99 -33.86
N ALA A 58 -19.93 19.21 -33.35
CA ALA A 58 -18.92 20.25 -33.44
C ALA A 58 -17.62 19.85 -32.72
N LEU A 59 -16.49 20.06 -33.39
CA LEU A 59 -15.17 19.82 -32.81
C LEU A 59 -14.82 20.96 -31.84
N THR A 60 -14.67 20.63 -30.57
CA THR A 60 -14.36 21.60 -29.50
C THR A 60 -12.98 21.30 -28.92
N ARG A 61 -12.10 22.30 -28.88
CA ARG A 61 -10.76 22.16 -28.29
C ARG A 61 -10.83 22.51 -26.80
N ILE A 62 -10.54 21.54 -25.94
CA ILE A 62 -10.56 21.72 -24.48
C ILE A 62 -9.13 21.75 -23.96
N ASN A 63 -8.85 22.76 -23.12
CA ASN A 63 -7.61 22.89 -22.38
C ASN A 63 -7.84 22.40 -20.95
N PHE A 64 -7.26 21.28 -20.56
CA PHE A 64 -7.57 20.66 -19.28
C PHE A 64 -6.35 20.67 -18.34
N PHE A 65 -6.59 20.59 -17.04
CA PHE A 65 -5.54 20.40 -16.04
C PHE A 65 -5.30 18.92 -15.77
N GLY A 66 -4.15 18.60 -15.19
CA GLY A 66 -3.83 17.23 -14.81
C GLY A 66 -4.59 16.69 -13.64
N LEU A 67 -4.74 15.37 -13.69
CA LEU A 67 -5.21 14.55 -12.58
C LEU A 67 -4.33 14.86 -11.36
N LYS A 68 -4.97 15.15 -10.22
CA LYS A 68 -4.28 15.62 -9.01
C LYS A 68 -3.98 14.51 -8.03
N LEU A 69 -4.77 13.45 -8.03
CA LEU A 69 -4.61 12.33 -7.11
C LEU A 69 -4.98 11.02 -7.80
N ILE A 70 -4.12 10.02 -7.63
CA ILE A 70 -4.38 8.63 -8.02
C ILE A 70 -4.17 7.80 -6.77
N ASN A 71 -5.22 7.14 -6.30
CA ASN A 71 -5.16 6.20 -5.22
C ASN A 71 -5.02 4.79 -5.81
N ASN A 72 -4.05 4.02 -5.32
CA ASN A 72 -3.66 2.69 -5.82
C ASN A 72 -3.20 2.65 -7.30
N THR A 73 -1.88 2.56 -7.51
CA THR A 73 -1.24 2.36 -8.81
C THR A 73 -0.77 0.92 -9.03
N SER A 74 -1.19 -0.02 -8.17
CA SER A 74 -0.87 -1.44 -8.30
C SER A 74 -1.35 -1.98 -9.66
N GLY A 75 -0.57 -2.88 -10.26
CA GLY A 75 -0.86 -3.44 -11.58
C GLY A 75 -0.58 -2.52 -12.77
N VAL A 76 -0.30 -1.24 -12.55
CA VAL A 76 0.13 -0.31 -13.60
C VAL A 76 1.65 -0.42 -13.74
N ASP A 77 2.15 -0.51 -14.98
CA ASP A 77 3.57 -0.19 -15.24
C ASP A 77 3.84 1.17 -14.65
N GLU A 78 5.07 1.42 -14.18
CA GLU A 78 5.32 2.68 -13.52
C GLU A 78 4.79 3.80 -14.41
N ILE A 79 4.04 4.71 -13.80
CA ILE A 79 3.71 5.98 -14.42
C ILE A 79 5.02 6.81 -14.47
N LEU A 80 6.15 6.20 -14.82
CA LEU A 80 7.55 6.63 -14.85
C LEU A 80 7.83 7.73 -15.85
N GLY A 81 6.86 8.01 -16.72
CA GLY A 81 6.89 9.20 -17.56
C GLY A 81 6.18 10.39 -16.94
N SER A 82 5.29 10.18 -15.96
CA SER A 82 4.50 11.26 -15.38
C SER A 82 5.29 12.02 -14.33
N ARG A 83 5.16 13.35 -14.35
CA ARG A 83 5.81 14.26 -13.40
C ARG A 83 4.97 14.33 -12.10
N MET A 84 4.70 13.17 -11.50
CA MET A 84 3.82 13.06 -10.32
C MET A 84 4.61 12.71 -9.07
N LEU A 85 4.24 13.33 -7.96
CA LEU A 85 4.75 13.01 -6.64
C LEU A 85 4.15 11.67 -6.18
N MET A 86 5.01 10.68 -5.93
CA MET A 86 4.58 9.43 -5.33
C MET A 86 4.60 9.56 -3.82
N ILE A 87 3.44 9.38 -3.19
CA ILE A 87 3.33 9.29 -1.73
C ILE A 87 2.92 7.86 -1.41
N ALA A 88 3.85 7.07 -0.88
CA ALA A 88 3.55 5.72 -0.40
C ALA A 88 2.73 5.83 0.89
N THR A 89 1.46 5.42 0.82
CA THR A 89 0.54 5.39 1.97
C THR A 89 0.35 3.96 2.45
N ARG A 90 0.14 3.78 3.76
CA ARG A 90 -0.22 2.49 4.37
C ARG A 90 -1.73 2.41 4.56
N THR A 91 -2.29 1.20 4.57
CA THR A 91 -3.70 0.98 4.93
C THR A 91 -3.97 1.55 6.32
N MET A 92 -5.00 2.37 6.44
CA MET A 92 -5.40 2.95 7.72
C MET A 92 -5.86 1.83 8.66
N PRO A 93 -5.31 1.71 9.88
CA PRO A 93 -5.79 0.72 10.86
C PRO A 93 -7.27 0.96 11.16
N THR A 94 -8.05 -0.12 11.29
CA THR A 94 -9.51 -0.05 11.52
C THR A 94 -9.88 0.68 12.82
N SER A 95 -8.95 0.74 13.78
CA SER A 95 -9.09 1.46 15.05
C SER A 95 -8.78 2.96 14.97
N SER A 96 -8.21 3.42 13.85
CA SER A 96 -7.71 4.78 13.70
C SER A 96 -8.67 5.58 12.82
N THR A 97 -9.29 6.60 13.39
CA THR A 97 -10.01 7.62 12.61
C THR A 97 -9.08 8.77 12.29
N LEU A 98 -9.13 9.28 11.05
CA LEU A 98 -8.46 10.55 10.75
C LEU A 98 -9.01 11.64 11.67
N PRO A 99 -8.14 12.41 12.33
CA PRO A 99 -8.56 13.58 13.11
C PRO A 99 -9.30 14.55 12.18
N ARG A 100 -10.63 14.62 12.30
CA ARG A 100 -11.48 15.48 11.45
C ARG A 100 -11.32 16.95 11.79
N ASP A 101 -10.83 17.26 12.98
CA ASP A 101 -10.42 18.59 13.44
C ASP A 101 -9.31 19.21 12.57
N ARG A 102 -8.55 18.38 11.85
CA ARG A 102 -7.50 18.85 10.92
C ARG A 102 -7.98 19.03 9.47
N TRP A 103 -9.27 18.81 9.20
CA TRP A 103 -9.80 18.93 7.85
C TRP A 103 -10.16 20.38 7.57
N LEU A 104 -9.46 20.97 6.60
CA LEU A 104 -9.80 22.30 6.12
C LEU A 104 -11.08 22.21 5.27
N ASP A 105 -12.03 23.10 5.54
CA ASP A 105 -13.21 23.26 4.69
C ASP A 105 -12.85 23.90 3.33
N ARG A 106 -13.86 24.13 2.47
CA ARG A 106 -13.62 24.67 1.12
C ARG A 106 -13.00 26.07 1.15
N GLU A 107 -13.45 26.93 2.05
CA GLU A 107 -13.02 28.31 2.14
C GLU A 107 -11.60 28.37 2.73
N GLN A 108 -11.36 27.64 3.82
CA GLN A 108 -10.05 27.49 4.44
C GLN A 108 -9.01 26.96 3.45
N ARG A 109 -9.37 25.99 2.59
CA ARG A 109 -8.47 25.51 1.52
C ARG A 109 -8.17 26.57 0.47
N ALA A 110 -9.16 27.38 0.09
CA ALA A 110 -8.96 28.47 -0.87
C ALA A 110 -8.03 29.53 -0.28
N THR A 111 -8.27 29.94 0.97
CA THR A 111 -7.42 30.88 1.70
C THR A 111 -6.00 30.36 1.86
N LEU A 112 -5.82 29.09 2.26
CA LEU A 112 -4.48 28.50 2.37
C LEU A 112 -3.76 28.47 1.02
N ARG A 113 -4.45 28.11 -0.07
CA ARG A 113 -3.88 28.12 -1.42
C ARG A 113 -3.40 29.53 -1.79
N ASP A 114 -4.24 30.54 -1.58
CA ASP A 114 -3.94 31.92 -1.96
C ASP A 114 -2.83 32.52 -1.09
N ALA A 115 -2.77 32.12 0.19
CA ALA A 115 -1.68 32.45 1.10
C ALA A 115 -0.36 31.80 0.67
N LEU A 116 -0.36 30.50 0.33
CA LEU A 116 0.82 29.80 -0.19
C LEU A 116 1.30 30.39 -1.51
N HIS A 117 0.36 30.77 -2.39
CA HIS A 117 0.68 31.42 -3.65
C HIS A 117 1.35 32.78 -3.41
N THR A 118 0.73 33.64 -2.59
CA THR A 118 1.30 34.94 -2.22
C THR A 118 2.67 34.78 -1.58
N TRP A 119 2.80 33.86 -0.61
CA TRP A 119 4.08 33.56 0.04
C TRP A 119 5.16 33.17 -0.97
N ALA A 120 4.84 32.29 -1.92
CA ALA A 120 5.81 31.86 -2.93
C ALA A 120 6.30 33.02 -3.81
N PHE A 121 5.43 33.95 -4.19
CA PHE A 121 5.81 35.12 -4.97
C PHE A 121 6.61 36.15 -4.16
N CYS A 122 6.31 36.29 -2.86
CA CYS A 122 7.06 37.17 -1.97
C CYS A 122 8.49 36.65 -1.68
N HIS A 123 8.73 35.35 -1.79
CA HIS A 123 10.00 34.71 -1.44
C HIS A 123 10.68 34.05 -2.66
N VAL A 124 10.43 34.56 -3.88
CA VAL A 124 10.88 33.93 -5.13
C VAL A 124 12.40 33.78 -5.19
N ASP A 125 13.16 34.77 -4.72
CA ASP A 125 14.62 34.74 -4.72
C ASP A 125 15.18 33.74 -3.69
N ASP A 126 14.53 33.65 -2.53
CA ASP A 126 14.89 32.67 -1.49
C ASP A 126 14.63 31.24 -1.97
N ILE A 127 13.48 31.03 -2.62
CA ILE A 127 13.12 29.75 -3.25
C ILE A 127 14.14 29.38 -4.33
N ALA A 128 14.52 30.33 -5.19
CA ALA A 128 15.51 30.07 -6.24
C ALA A 128 16.87 29.68 -5.66
N ARG A 129 17.35 30.39 -4.62
CA ARG A 129 18.61 30.06 -3.93
C ARG A 129 18.55 28.70 -3.25
N ALA A 130 17.50 28.43 -2.49
CA ALA A 130 17.31 27.16 -1.79
C ALA A 130 17.19 26.00 -2.79
N TYR A 131 16.55 26.20 -3.94
CA TYR A 131 16.46 25.19 -5.00
C TYR A 131 17.84 24.83 -5.56
N VAL A 132 18.68 25.83 -5.87
CA VAL A 132 20.05 25.59 -6.36
C VAL A 132 20.90 24.86 -5.31
N GLN A 133 20.74 25.18 -4.03
CA GLN A 133 21.44 24.50 -2.94
C GLN A 133 20.98 23.06 -2.73
N THR A 134 19.67 22.81 -2.85
CA THR A 134 19.05 21.49 -2.62
C THR A 134 19.23 20.56 -3.82
N SER A 135 19.38 21.11 -5.02
CA SER A 135 19.55 20.34 -6.26
C SER A 135 20.62 20.99 -7.16
N PRO A 136 21.90 20.96 -6.74
CA PRO A 136 22.99 21.63 -7.46
C PRO A 136 23.37 20.96 -8.78
N ASN A 137 23.06 19.67 -8.94
CA ASN A 137 23.34 18.87 -10.14
C ASN A 137 22.05 18.37 -10.78
N LYS A 138 22.10 17.99 -12.07
CA LYS A 138 21.02 17.23 -12.74
C LYS A 138 20.83 15.89 -12.03
N SER A 139 19.95 15.89 -11.06
CA SER A 139 19.60 14.74 -10.25
C SER A 139 18.79 13.73 -11.06
N VAL A 140 18.64 12.53 -10.50
CA VAL A 140 17.68 11.55 -11.03
C VAL A 140 16.30 12.22 -11.08
N ARG A 141 15.53 12.02 -12.16
CA ARG A 141 14.22 12.68 -12.39
C ARG A 141 13.26 12.68 -11.19
N ALA A 142 13.32 11.67 -10.33
CA ALA A 142 12.55 11.61 -9.09
C ALA A 142 12.95 12.70 -8.08
N GLU A 143 14.25 12.99 -7.93
CA GLU A 143 14.76 14.08 -7.09
C GLU A 143 14.29 15.46 -7.56
N GLU A 144 14.25 15.70 -8.88
CA GLU A 144 13.69 16.93 -9.45
C GLU A 144 12.21 17.12 -9.10
N ILE A 145 11.44 16.03 -9.07
CA ILE A 145 10.01 16.07 -8.74
C ILE A 145 9.79 16.44 -7.27
N PHE A 146 10.66 15.97 -6.36
CA PHE A 146 10.55 16.23 -4.93
C PHE A 146 11.23 17.54 -4.47
N ALA A 147 12.09 18.13 -5.29
CA ALA A 147 12.85 19.34 -4.96
C ALA A 147 11.97 20.51 -4.45
N PRO A 148 10.79 20.82 -5.03
CA PRO A 148 9.95 21.90 -4.50
C PRO A 148 9.50 21.69 -3.05
N LEU A 149 9.20 20.45 -2.65
CA LEU A 149 8.80 20.15 -1.28
C LEU A 149 9.96 20.32 -0.31
N ARG A 150 11.17 19.91 -0.71
CA ARG A 150 12.38 20.09 0.08
C ARG A 150 12.74 21.56 0.26
N VAL A 151 12.59 22.35 -0.80
CA VAL A 151 12.82 23.80 -0.76
C VAL A 151 11.82 24.50 0.17
N VAL A 152 10.54 24.16 0.08
CA VAL A 152 9.54 24.71 1.01
C VAL A 152 9.85 24.28 2.45
N ALA A 153 10.31 23.04 2.66
CA ALA A 153 10.69 22.57 3.99
C ALA A 153 11.94 23.27 4.53
N SER A 154 12.97 23.50 3.69
CA SER A 154 14.20 24.19 4.10
C SER A 154 13.95 25.65 4.45
N LEU A 155 13.01 26.29 3.74
CA LEU A 155 12.57 27.66 4.02
C LEU A 155 11.61 27.76 5.22
N SER A 156 11.15 26.63 5.76
CA SER A 156 10.41 26.64 7.01
C SER A 156 11.37 26.66 8.20
N ASP A 157 11.03 27.39 9.26
CA ASP A 157 11.77 27.39 10.54
C ASP A 157 11.48 26.14 11.40
N SER A 158 10.79 25.13 10.84
CA SER A 158 10.37 23.93 11.57
C SER A 158 11.26 22.74 11.24
N GLU A 159 12.14 22.38 12.17
CA GLU A 159 12.97 21.18 12.05
C GLU A 159 12.13 19.89 12.00
N GLN A 160 11.00 19.89 12.71
CA GLN A 160 10.02 18.80 12.68
C GLN A 160 9.45 18.62 11.27
N TRP A 161 9.08 19.72 10.60
CA TRP A 161 8.54 19.67 9.24
C TRP A 161 9.56 19.15 8.24
N ARG A 162 10.82 19.58 8.33
CA ARG A 162 11.93 19.06 7.50
C ARG A 162 12.08 17.56 7.66
N THR A 163 12.10 17.09 8.91
CA THR A 163 12.20 15.66 9.24
C THR A 163 11.01 14.86 8.72
N ASP A 164 9.79 15.39 8.87
CA ASP A 164 8.57 14.72 8.43
C ASP A 164 8.48 14.62 6.91
N VAL A 165 8.88 15.68 6.19
CA VAL A 165 8.98 15.69 4.72
C VAL A 165 10.00 14.66 4.26
N GLU A 166 11.23 14.65 4.78
CA GLU A 166 12.23 13.65 4.37
C GLU A 166 11.81 12.22 4.75
N ARG A 167 11.17 12.01 5.90
CA ARG A 167 10.60 10.70 6.26
C ARG A 167 9.52 10.26 5.28
N ALA A 168 8.63 11.17 4.86
CA ALA A 168 7.58 10.87 3.90
C ALA A 168 8.15 10.58 2.51
N LEU A 169 9.16 11.33 2.08
CA LEU A 169 9.84 11.15 0.80
C LEU A 169 10.73 9.90 0.77
N GLY A 170 11.36 9.55 1.89
CA GLY A 170 12.21 8.37 2.06
C GLY A 170 11.46 7.04 1.99
N LYS A 171 10.14 7.04 2.28
CA LYS A 171 9.30 5.83 2.19
C LYS A 171 9.15 5.28 0.76
N GLY A 172 9.38 6.10 -0.26
CA GLY A 172 9.43 5.64 -1.66
C GLY A 172 10.83 5.20 -2.12
N ARG A 173 11.82 5.21 -1.22
CA ARG A 173 13.26 5.20 -1.56
C ARG A 173 14.10 4.25 -0.71
N SER A 174 13.52 3.24 -0.11
CA SER A 174 14.30 2.30 0.70
C SER A 174 15.07 1.30 -0.17
N ALA A 175 16.15 1.78 -0.80
CA ALA A 175 17.19 0.93 -1.40
C ALA A 175 18.16 0.39 -0.34
N ASP A 176 18.14 0.91 0.89
CA ASP A 176 19.06 0.53 1.98
C ASP A 176 18.48 -0.45 2.99
N VAL A 177 17.16 -0.70 2.99
CA VAL A 177 16.56 -1.70 3.88
C VAL A 177 16.58 -3.03 3.15
N SER A 178 17.30 -4.01 3.70
CA SER A 178 17.34 -5.35 3.12
C SER A 178 16.03 -6.09 3.41
N SER A 179 15.68 -7.10 2.60
CA SER A 179 14.57 -8.01 2.90
C SER A 179 14.68 -8.64 4.29
N ALA A 180 15.91 -8.83 4.80
CA ALA A 180 16.17 -9.36 6.13
C ALA A 180 15.80 -8.36 7.24
N ASP A 181 16.04 -7.07 7.01
CA ASP A 181 15.62 -6.01 7.94
C ASP A 181 14.09 -5.91 7.98
N VAL A 182 13.42 -6.00 6.83
CA VAL A 182 11.95 -6.07 6.74
C VAL A 182 11.42 -7.29 7.49
N MET A 183 12.08 -8.45 7.37
CA MET A 183 11.68 -9.65 8.09
C MET A 183 11.85 -9.50 9.61
N LYS A 184 12.94 -8.87 10.05
CA LYS A 184 13.18 -8.57 11.47
C LYS A 184 12.10 -7.63 12.02
N GLU A 185 11.81 -6.54 11.29
CA GLU A 185 10.73 -5.62 11.64
C GLU A 185 9.38 -6.33 11.70
N ALA A 186 9.09 -7.22 10.74
CA ALA A 186 7.86 -7.99 10.71
C ALA A 186 7.71 -8.92 11.92
N ILE A 187 8.78 -9.65 12.29
CA ILE A 187 8.77 -10.52 13.46
C ILE A 187 8.53 -9.70 14.73
N LEU A 188 9.29 -8.62 14.92
CA LEU A 188 9.12 -7.75 16.10
C LEU A 188 7.73 -7.13 16.14
N GLY A 189 7.19 -6.67 15.00
CA GLY A 189 5.85 -6.10 14.91
C GLY A 189 4.74 -7.10 15.29
N ILE A 190 4.86 -8.36 14.89
CA ILE A 190 3.94 -9.44 15.29
C ILE A 190 4.00 -9.64 16.81
N LEU A 191 5.21 -9.79 17.36
CA LEU A 191 5.42 -10.06 18.79
C LEU A 191 4.94 -8.90 19.66
N ILE A 192 5.31 -7.66 19.33
CA ILE A 192 4.92 -6.46 20.06
C ILE A 192 3.40 -6.28 20.05
N ARG A 193 2.73 -6.55 18.92
CA ARG A 193 1.26 -6.50 18.84
C ARG A 193 0.61 -7.53 19.76
N SER A 194 1.16 -8.74 19.81
CA SER A 194 0.67 -9.80 20.71
C SER A 194 0.86 -9.44 22.18
N ILE A 195 2.02 -8.86 22.53
CA ILE A 195 2.36 -8.41 23.88
C ILE A 195 1.43 -7.27 24.32
N THR A 196 1.31 -6.23 23.50
CA THR A 196 0.55 -5.02 23.85
C THR A 196 -0.96 -5.21 23.77
N GLY A 197 -1.44 -6.00 22.81
CA GLY A 197 -2.87 -6.21 22.58
C GLY A 197 -3.49 -7.35 23.39
N ALA A 198 -2.72 -8.40 23.69
CA ALA A 198 -3.23 -9.63 24.30
C ALA A 198 -2.40 -10.13 25.50
N LYS A 199 -1.34 -9.41 25.90
CA LYS A 199 -0.39 -9.84 26.94
C LYS A 199 0.19 -11.24 26.68
N ARG A 200 0.41 -11.57 25.41
CA ARG A 200 0.92 -12.88 25.00
C ARG A 200 2.30 -12.79 24.40
N LEU A 201 3.23 -13.57 24.94
CA LEU A 201 4.57 -13.74 24.39
C LEU A 201 4.60 -14.99 23.52
N ARG A 202 4.48 -14.78 22.21
CA ARG A 202 4.46 -15.88 21.23
C ARG A 202 5.88 -16.35 20.97
N THR A 203 6.16 -17.61 21.26
CA THR A 203 7.48 -18.22 21.07
C THR A 203 7.64 -18.89 19.71
N VAL A 204 6.53 -19.07 18.98
CA VAL A 204 6.49 -19.70 17.66
C VAL A 204 5.71 -18.84 16.68
N LEU A 205 6.27 -18.62 15.48
CA LEU A 205 5.57 -17.97 14.35
C LEU A 205 5.58 -18.86 13.12
N THR A 206 4.60 -18.67 12.24
CA THR A 206 4.58 -19.38 10.95
C THR A 206 5.22 -18.57 9.84
N VAL A 207 5.82 -19.25 8.87
CA VAL A 207 6.33 -18.63 7.63
C VAL A 207 5.22 -17.84 6.93
N THR A 208 4.00 -18.38 6.94
CA THR A 208 2.83 -17.75 6.31
C THR A 208 2.46 -16.44 6.99
N GLU A 209 2.43 -16.39 8.31
CA GLU A 209 2.14 -15.17 9.07
C GLU A 209 3.19 -14.09 8.82
N VAL A 210 4.48 -14.44 8.90
CA VAL A 210 5.58 -13.50 8.66
C VAL A 210 5.54 -12.97 7.23
N LYS A 211 5.32 -13.84 6.23
CA LYS A 211 5.13 -13.42 4.83
C LYS A 211 4.05 -12.37 4.70
N MET A 212 2.86 -12.63 5.25
CA MET A 212 1.74 -11.69 5.16
C MET A 212 2.05 -10.38 5.88
N HIS A 213 2.76 -10.42 7.01
CA HIS A 213 3.15 -9.21 7.73
C HIS A 213 4.22 -8.39 6.99
N MET A 214 5.22 -9.04 6.39
CA MET A 214 6.21 -8.37 5.52
C MET A 214 5.52 -7.69 4.33
N GLN A 215 4.55 -8.36 3.70
CA GLN A 215 3.75 -7.80 2.61
C GLN A 215 2.87 -6.63 3.06
N LEU A 216 2.41 -6.60 4.32
CA LEU A 216 1.70 -5.45 4.88
C LEU A 216 2.63 -4.25 5.16
N LEU A 217 3.89 -4.49 5.53
CA LEU A 217 4.85 -3.42 5.84
C LEU A 217 5.30 -2.66 4.60
N GLU A 218 5.70 -3.39 3.55
CA GLU A 218 6.39 -2.83 2.38
C GLU A 218 5.59 -2.97 1.07
N GLY A 219 4.50 -3.75 1.05
CA GLY A 219 3.74 -4.05 -0.16
C GLY A 219 4.39 -5.11 -1.05
N GLY A 220 3.60 -5.83 -1.85
CA GLY A 220 4.07 -6.97 -2.68
C GLY A 220 5.02 -6.61 -3.85
N ARG A 221 5.48 -5.37 -3.96
CA ARG A 221 6.45 -4.94 -4.99
C ARG A 221 7.83 -4.60 -4.44
N PHE A 222 8.02 -4.63 -3.12
CA PHE A 222 9.31 -4.34 -2.50
C PHE A 222 10.39 -5.34 -2.97
N GLY A 223 11.54 -4.82 -3.39
CA GLY A 223 12.68 -5.62 -3.86
C GLY A 223 12.52 -6.23 -5.25
N LYS A 224 11.48 -5.89 -6.03
CA LYS A 224 11.33 -6.35 -7.42
C LYS A 224 12.02 -5.42 -8.39
N SER A 225 12.86 -5.98 -9.27
CA SER A 225 13.37 -5.29 -10.46
C SER A 225 12.42 -5.40 -11.65
N SER A 226 11.49 -6.37 -11.63
CA SER A 226 10.51 -6.65 -12.69
C SER A 226 9.20 -7.24 -12.13
N THR A 227 8.11 -7.10 -12.88
CA THR A 227 6.77 -7.62 -12.52
C THR A 227 6.68 -9.15 -12.52
N THR A 228 7.61 -9.85 -13.16
CA THR A 228 7.70 -11.32 -13.20
C THR A 228 8.59 -11.90 -12.10
N GLU A 229 9.31 -11.06 -11.37
CA GLU A 229 10.21 -11.49 -10.30
C GLU A 229 9.41 -11.72 -9.01
N ILE A 230 9.69 -12.84 -8.33
CA ILE A 230 9.15 -13.10 -6.99
C ILE A 230 10.12 -12.45 -6.01
N ALA A 231 9.66 -11.44 -5.28
CA ALA A 231 10.50 -10.81 -4.26
C ALA A 231 10.77 -11.78 -3.11
N ASP A 232 11.91 -11.62 -2.44
CA ASP A 232 12.28 -12.37 -1.24
C ASP A 232 11.16 -12.35 -0.18
N ILE A 233 10.50 -11.20 -0.03
CA ILE A 233 9.39 -10.99 0.91
C ILE A 233 8.12 -11.81 0.57
N GLU A 234 8.00 -12.28 -0.67
CA GLU A 234 6.90 -13.12 -1.13
C GLU A 234 7.24 -14.61 -1.08
N SER A 235 8.53 -14.95 -0.99
CA SER A 235 9.08 -16.30 -1.12
C SER A 235 9.08 -17.04 0.22
N PRO A 236 8.21 -18.05 0.43
CA PRO A 236 8.20 -18.84 1.66
C PRO A 236 9.51 -19.62 1.87
N VAL A 237 10.21 -19.96 0.78
CA VAL A 237 11.49 -20.66 0.81
C VAL A 237 12.58 -19.75 1.36
N TRP A 238 12.63 -18.49 0.93
CA TRP A 238 13.58 -17.50 1.42
C TRP A 238 13.31 -17.18 2.90
N ILE A 239 12.06 -16.92 3.28
CA ILE A 239 11.66 -16.66 4.67
C ILE A 239 12.04 -17.86 5.56
N GLY A 240 11.76 -19.09 5.12
CA GLY A 240 12.16 -20.29 5.84
C GLY A 240 13.68 -20.48 5.96
N ARG A 241 14.47 -19.96 5.01
CA ARG A 241 15.93 -19.94 5.08
C ARG A 241 16.42 -18.91 6.11
N GLN A 242 15.83 -17.72 6.14
CA GLN A 242 16.18 -16.69 7.13
C GLN A 242 15.84 -17.12 8.56
N PHE A 243 14.71 -17.79 8.77
CA PHE A 243 14.45 -18.43 10.05
C PHE A 243 15.51 -19.45 10.43
N ARG A 244 16.00 -20.25 9.47
CA ARG A 244 17.06 -21.22 9.76
C ARG A 244 18.39 -20.57 10.12
N GLN A 245 18.72 -19.44 9.49
CA GLN A 245 20.05 -18.86 9.56
C GLN A 245 20.21 -17.77 10.61
N VAL A 246 19.13 -17.03 10.90
CA VAL A 246 19.23 -15.76 11.65
C VAL A 246 18.16 -15.64 12.73
N PHE A 247 16.90 -15.99 12.44
CA PHE A 247 15.78 -15.57 13.30
C PHE A 247 15.12 -16.70 14.11
N GLY A 248 15.44 -17.95 13.82
CA GLY A 248 14.90 -19.13 14.51
C GLY A 248 15.90 -19.76 15.47
N ARG A 249 15.40 -20.60 16.36
CA ARG A 249 16.23 -21.45 17.22
C ARG A 249 16.81 -22.63 16.45
N ASP A 250 18.10 -22.90 16.63
CA ASP A 250 18.81 -24.00 15.97
C ASP A 250 18.37 -25.38 16.48
N ASP A 251 18.05 -25.46 17.77
CA ASP A 251 17.73 -26.68 18.53
C ASP A 251 16.23 -27.05 18.53
N ALA A 252 15.39 -26.21 17.91
CA ALA A 252 13.94 -26.37 18.01
C ALA A 252 13.34 -27.22 16.87
N GLU A 253 12.29 -27.96 17.20
CA GLU A 253 11.45 -28.63 16.21
C GLU A 253 10.80 -27.61 15.25
N ARG A 254 10.61 -28.04 14.01
CA ARG A 254 10.09 -27.20 12.91
C ARG A 254 8.77 -27.79 12.42
N PRO A 255 7.70 -27.75 13.23
CA PRO A 255 6.47 -28.47 12.94
C PRO A 255 5.88 -28.01 11.62
N ARG A 256 5.44 -29.00 10.84
CA ARG A 256 4.64 -28.80 9.64
C ARG A 256 3.26 -29.34 9.93
N PHE A 257 2.24 -28.54 9.70
CA PHE A 257 0.87 -28.95 9.94
C PHE A 257 -0.05 -28.36 8.88
N ARG A 258 -1.27 -28.88 8.83
CA ARG A 258 -2.27 -28.46 7.85
C ARG A 258 -3.27 -27.53 8.52
N MET A 259 -3.43 -26.35 7.97
CA MET A 259 -4.29 -25.29 8.46
C MET A 259 -5.33 -24.96 7.39
N TYR A 260 -6.59 -25.31 7.64
CA TYR A 260 -7.72 -25.12 6.71
C TYR A 260 -7.45 -25.59 5.27
N GLY A 261 -6.66 -26.65 5.09
CA GLY A 261 -6.33 -27.18 3.76
C GLY A 261 -4.93 -26.81 3.25
N HIS A 262 -4.28 -25.80 3.85
CA HIS A 262 -2.96 -25.29 3.47
C HIS A 262 -1.86 -25.86 4.37
N PHE A 263 -0.70 -26.19 3.80
CA PHE A 263 0.45 -26.61 4.60
C PHE A 263 1.18 -25.37 5.12
N VAL A 264 1.36 -25.32 6.43
CA VAL A 264 2.07 -24.24 7.11
C VAL A 264 3.24 -24.82 7.90
N ARG A 265 4.28 -24.01 8.06
CA ARG A 265 5.49 -24.37 8.79
C ARG A 265 5.74 -23.34 9.87
N ALA A 266 5.92 -23.83 11.09
CA ALA A 266 6.25 -23.00 12.25
C ALA A 266 7.74 -23.07 12.59
N TRP A 267 8.21 -22.00 13.22
CA TRP A 267 9.57 -21.83 13.72
C TRP A 267 9.53 -21.24 15.12
N ALA A 268 10.26 -21.86 16.04
CA ALA A 268 10.54 -21.26 17.33
C ALA A 268 11.48 -20.05 17.12
N ILE A 269 11.14 -18.93 17.73
CA ILE A 269 11.83 -17.65 17.57
C ILE A 269 13.09 -17.61 18.43
N HIS A 270 14.15 -17.02 17.89
CA HIS A 270 15.40 -16.85 18.61
C HIS A 270 15.21 -15.97 19.87
N PRO A 271 15.76 -16.33 21.05
CA PRO A 271 15.52 -15.63 22.32
C PRO A 271 15.80 -14.13 22.27
N THR A 272 16.86 -13.71 21.56
CA THR A 272 17.21 -12.28 21.43
C THR A 272 16.11 -11.43 20.80
N LEU A 273 15.28 -11.99 19.92
CA LEU A 273 14.14 -11.28 19.33
C LEU A 273 12.96 -11.22 20.31
N LEU A 274 12.77 -12.26 21.12
CA LEU A 274 11.75 -12.26 22.17
C LEU A 274 12.08 -11.17 23.20
N ASP A 275 13.33 -11.09 23.65
CA ASP A 275 13.77 -10.09 24.62
C ASP A 275 13.66 -8.66 24.05
N GLN A 276 14.02 -8.47 22.77
CA GLN A 276 13.80 -7.19 22.08
C GLN A 276 12.32 -6.82 22.01
N ALA A 277 11.43 -7.77 21.72
CA ALA A 277 10.00 -7.52 21.64
C ALA A 277 9.40 -7.19 23.03
N VAL A 278 9.82 -7.87 24.09
CA VAL A 278 9.41 -7.56 25.48
C VAL A 278 9.87 -6.16 25.88
N ALA A 279 11.14 -5.83 25.62
CA ALA A 279 11.68 -4.51 25.92
C ALA A 279 10.94 -3.39 25.18
N GLN A 280 10.60 -3.59 23.90
CA GLN A 280 9.85 -2.60 23.11
C GLN A 280 8.35 -2.55 23.46
N GLY A 281 7.76 -3.69 23.84
CA GLY A 281 6.35 -3.78 24.23
C GLY A 281 6.03 -3.07 25.53
N SER A 282 7.03 -2.74 26.36
CA SER A 282 6.87 -2.04 27.65
C SER A 282 5.91 -2.75 28.62
N VAL A 283 5.79 -4.08 28.52
CA VAL A 283 5.03 -4.93 29.44
C VAL A 283 6.00 -5.83 30.20
N PRO A 284 5.95 -5.90 31.55
CA PRO A 284 6.80 -6.78 32.33
C PRO A 284 6.64 -8.24 31.90
N ARG A 285 7.74 -9.00 31.83
CA ARG A 285 7.72 -10.38 31.34
C ARG A 285 6.84 -11.28 32.21
N GLU A 286 6.75 -10.99 33.49
CA GLU A 286 5.97 -11.72 34.49
C GLU A 286 4.46 -11.61 34.24
N GLU A 287 4.01 -10.57 33.53
CA GLU A 287 2.61 -10.39 33.14
C GLU A 287 2.26 -11.08 31.82
N LEU A 288 3.25 -11.63 31.12
CA LEU A 288 3.06 -12.22 29.80
C LEU A 288 2.75 -13.71 29.91
N ILE A 289 1.73 -14.12 29.16
CA ILE A 289 1.41 -15.53 28.96
C ILE A 289 2.23 -16.03 27.77
N GLU A 290 3.21 -16.88 28.03
CA GLU A 290 3.96 -17.55 26.96
C GLU A 290 3.07 -18.56 26.23
N THR A 291 3.18 -18.58 24.90
CA THR A 291 2.42 -19.51 24.07
C THR A 291 3.22 -19.92 22.85
N ASP A 292 3.14 -21.21 22.53
CA ASP A 292 3.76 -21.86 21.39
C ASP A 292 2.76 -22.19 20.28
N ASP A 293 1.50 -21.75 20.40
CA ASP A 293 0.44 -22.06 19.43
C ASP A 293 0.71 -21.37 18.08
N PRO A 294 1.08 -22.12 17.03
CA PRO A 294 1.39 -21.54 15.73
C PRO A 294 0.13 -21.08 14.97
N GLN A 295 -1.07 -21.42 15.44
CA GLN A 295 -2.34 -21.03 14.81
C GLN A 295 -2.93 -19.74 15.37
N GLU A 296 -2.29 -19.17 16.39
CA GLU A 296 -2.84 -18.06 17.14
C GLU A 296 -3.19 -16.84 16.26
N PHE A 297 -2.42 -16.58 15.21
CA PHE A 297 -2.66 -15.46 14.28
C PHE A 297 -3.98 -15.56 13.49
N CYS A 298 -4.64 -16.72 13.48
CA CYS A 298 -5.81 -16.98 12.64
C CYS A 298 -7.07 -17.28 13.45
N GLN A 299 -7.55 -16.30 14.22
CA GLN A 299 -8.76 -16.44 15.04
C GLN A 299 -10.05 -16.15 14.27
N VAL A 300 -10.19 -14.95 13.69
CA VAL A 300 -11.44 -14.49 13.04
C VAL A 300 -11.11 -13.82 11.71
N CYS A 301 -11.69 -14.28 10.60
CA CYS A 301 -11.39 -13.70 9.28
C CYS A 301 -11.97 -12.29 9.08
N ALA A 302 -13.13 -12.00 9.67
CA ALA A 302 -13.85 -10.73 9.46
C ALA A 302 -13.04 -9.49 9.88
N THR A 303 -12.21 -9.61 10.91
CA THR A 303 -11.40 -8.52 11.46
C THR A 303 -9.91 -8.76 11.28
N CYS A 304 -9.51 -9.70 10.42
CA CYS A 304 -8.12 -10.07 10.23
C CYS A 304 -7.38 -9.03 9.39
N ASP A 305 -6.30 -8.48 9.92
CA ASP A 305 -5.44 -7.52 9.22
C ASP A 305 -4.85 -8.07 7.91
N TYR A 306 -4.69 -9.39 7.82
CA TYR A 306 -4.19 -10.07 6.64
C TYR A 306 -5.28 -10.36 5.58
N GLY A 307 -6.52 -9.88 5.77
CA GLY A 307 -7.68 -10.30 4.99
C GLY A 307 -7.56 -10.11 3.47
N ALA A 308 -6.75 -9.15 3.00
CA ALA A 308 -6.48 -8.92 1.58
C ALA A 308 -5.39 -9.82 0.98
N LEU A 309 -4.55 -10.41 1.83
CA LEU A 309 -3.37 -11.21 1.44
C LEU A 309 -3.52 -12.70 1.76
N CYS A 310 -4.47 -13.05 2.63
CA CYS A 310 -4.57 -14.38 3.22
C CYS A 310 -5.27 -15.39 2.29
N GLU A 311 -4.50 -16.29 1.69
CA GLU A 311 -5.02 -17.39 0.87
C GLU A 311 -5.94 -18.35 1.66
N ILE A 312 -5.67 -18.51 2.97
CA ILE A 312 -6.41 -19.38 3.90
C ILE A 312 -7.86 -18.89 4.08
N ARG A 313 -8.11 -17.58 3.92
CA ARG A 313 -9.42 -16.95 4.12
C ARG A 313 -10.53 -17.62 3.33
N SER A 314 -10.27 -17.87 2.04
CA SER A 314 -11.22 -18.54 1.13
C SER A 314 -11.69 -19.92 1.64
N SER A 315 -10.80 -20.63 2.35
CA SER A 315 -11.06 -21.95 2.91
C SER A 315 -11.68 -21.90 4.31
N LYS A 316 -11.45 -20.82 5.06
CA LYS A 316 -11.87 -20.66 6.46
C LYS A 316 -13.23 -19.95 6.62
N GLU A 317 -13.51 -18.90 5.85
CA GLU A 317 -14.77 -18.13 5.95
C GLU A 317 -16.04 -19.01 5.80
N PRO A 318 -16.11 -19.97 4.86
CA PRO A 318 -17.25 -20.89 4.77
C PRO A 318 -17.39 -21.80 6.00
N ARG A 319 -16.34 -21.90 6.82
CA ARG A 319 -16.33 -22.68 8.06
C ARG A 319 -16.72 -21.89 9.30
N GLU A 320 -16.52 -20.57 9.27
CA GLU A 320 -16.95 -19.62 10.30
C GLU A 320 -18.43 -19.21 10.17
N ALA A 321 -19.04 -19.38 8.99
CA ALA A 321 -20.45 -19.05 8.78
C ALA A 321 -21.39 -19.86 9.70
N PRO A 322 -22.50 -19.27 10.19
CA PRO A 322 -23.53 -19.98 10.95
C PRO A 322 -24.02 -21.25 10.23
N LEU A 323 -24.29 -22.31 11.00
CA LEU A 323 -24.68 -23.64 10.49
C LEU A 323 -25.87 -23.60 9.48
N GLU A 324 -26.76 -22.63 9.59
CA GLU A 324 -27.90 -22.45 8.68
C GLU A 324 -27.47 -22.01 7.27
N LEU A 325 -26.49 -21.12 7.15
CA LEU A 325 -25.93 -20.68 5.87
C LEU A 325 -25.07 -21.79 5.20
N ARG A 326 -24.40 -22.62 6.01
CA ARG A 326 -23.62 -23.77 5.51
C ARG A 326 -24.50 -24.85 4.87
N LYS A 327 -25.73 -25.03 5.35
CA LYS A 327 -26.73 -25.96 4.77
C LYS A 327 -27.32 -25.45 3.46
N ALA A 328 -27.51 -24.13 3.32
CA ALA A 328 -27.98 -23.51 2.08
C ALA A 328 -26.97 -23.67 0.93
N GLY A 329 -25.68 -23.51 1.20
CA GLY A 329 -24.61 -23.71 0.20
C GLY A 329 -24.46 -25.16 -0.29
N ARG A 330 -24.67 -26.16 0.58
CA ARG A 330 -24.66 -27.59 0.17
C ARG A 330 -25.89 -27.97 -0.66
N LYS A 331 -27.07 -27.39 -0.41
CA LYS A 331 -28.25 -27.62 -1.24
C LYS A 331 -28.10 -27.02 -2.66
N ALA A 332 -27.38 -25.91 -2.81
CA ALA A 332 -27.15 -25.29 -4.12
C ALA A 332 -26.23 -26.11 -5.05
N VAL A 333 -25.35 -26.95 -4.51
CA VAL A 333 -24.46 -27.84 -5.31
C VAL A 333 -25.13 -29.17 -5.66
N GLY A 334 -26.20 -29.57 -4.95
CA GLY A 334 -26.92 -30.82 -5.18
C GLY A 334 -28.00 -30.78 -6.28
N ASN A 335 -28.37 -29.60 -6.79
CA ASN A 335 -29.47 -29.42 -7.76
C ASN A 335 -29.00 -29.06 -9.18
N ARG A 336 -27.99 -29.76 -9.70
CA ARG A 336 -27.72 -29.84 -11.15
C ARG A 336 -27.79 -31.29 -11.61
N ALA A 337 -28.96 -31.89 -11.51
CA ALA A 337 -29.36 -33.02 -12.35
C ALA A 337 -30.12 -32.42 -13.55
N GLY A 338 -29.65 -32.73 -14.76
CA GLY A 338 -29.93 -31.97 -15.99
C GLY A 338 -31.33 -32.18 -16.58
N PRO A 339 -31.71 -31.35 -17.58
CA PRO A 339 -32.93 -31.56 -18.32
C PRO A 339 -32.71 -32.58 -19.44
N ASP A 340 -33.51 -33.64 -19.37
CA ASP A 340 -34.23 -34.32 -20.45
C ASP A 340 -33.49 -34.62 -21.77
N ALA A 341 -33.21 -35.91 -21.92
CA ALA A 341 -33.28 -36.60 -23.20
C ALA A 341 -34.75 -36.68 -23.64
N GLY A 342 -35.05 -36.17 -24.83
CA GLY A 342 -36.38 -36.23 -25.43
C GLY A 342 -36.34 -35.92 -26.93
N LEU A 343 -35.86 -36.89 -27.71
CA LEU A 343 -36.15 -37.00 -29.15
C LEU A 343 -36.91 -38.32 -29.34
N HIS A 344 -38.24 -38.22 -29.45
CA HIS A 344 -39.06 -38.84 -30.49
C HIS A 344 -40.48 -38.28 -30.44
#